data_AF-G5K378-F1
#
_entry.id   AF-G5K378-F1
#
_cell.length_a   1.000
_cell.length_b   1.000
_cell.length_c   1.000
_cell.angle_alpha   90.00
_cell.angle_beta   90.00
_cell.angle_gamma   90.00
#
_symmetry.space_group_name_H-M   'P 1'
#
loop_
_entity.id
_entity.type
_entity.pdbx_description
1 polymer ?
#
loop_
_entity_poly.entity_id
_entity_poly.type
_entity_poly.pdbx_seq_one_letter_code
_entity_poly.pdbx_strand_id
1 'polypeptide(L)'
;MYQNMAGILTPQLARELVTEIKKISSLPLIVHTHATSGISQMTYMAAVEAGADRIDTALSPFSEGTSQPATEALYLCLKEAGYTIGLDESHMELAANHLRQVRLKRQHFSVQHL
;
A
#
# COMPACT_ATOMS: atom_id res chain seq x y z
N MET A 1 3.99 -9.09 11.00
CA MET A 1 4.07 -8.34 9.73
C MET A 1 4.67 -9.25 8.68
N TYR A 2 4.06 -9.35 7.50
CA TYR A 2 4.65 -10.02 6.35
C TYR A 2 5.28 -8.99 5.41
N GLN A 3 6.51 -9.24 4.97
CA GLN A 3 7.34 -8.29 4.25
C GLN A 3 7.65 -8.77 2.83
N ASN A 4 7.07 -8.14 1.81
CA ASN A 4 7.37 -8.39 0.40
C ASN A 4 8.24 -7.27 -0.18
N MET A 5 9.54 -7.32 0.14
CA MET A 5 10.52 -6.28 -0.22
C MET A 5 10.68 -6.08 -1.73
N ALA A 6 10.54 -7.15 -2.52
CA ALA A 6 10.73 -7.08 -3.96
C ALA A 6 9.45 -6.72 -4.74
N GLY A 7 8.30 -6.66 -4.08
CA GLY A 7 7.02 -6.42 -4.76
C GLY A 7 6.56 -7.61 -5.61
N ILE A 8 7.02 -8.84 -5.33
CA ILE A 8 6.77 -10.02 -6.20
C ILE A 8 5.59 -10.91 -5.78
N LEU A 9 5.05 -10.72 -4.57
CA LEU A 9 3.85 -11.41 -4.11
C LEU A 9 2.67 -11.13 -5.04
N THR A 10 2.18 -12.17 -5.72
CA THR A 10 1.00 -12.08 -6.58
C THR A 10 -0.29 -12.07 -5.76
N PRO A 11 -1.42 -11.59 -6.32
CA PRO A 11 -2.69 -11.53 -5.59
C PRO A 11 -3.17 -12.89 -5.08
N GLN A 12 -3.04 -13.95 -5.89
CA GLN A 12 -3.44 -15.31 -5.48
C GLN A 12 -2.61 -15.79 -4.28
N LEU A 13 -1.29 -15.62 -4.34
CA LEU A 13 -0.40 -16.01 -3.25
C LEU A 13 -0.65 -15.17 -2.00
N ALA A 14 -0.99 -13.89 -2.14
CA ALA A 14 -1.34 -13.05 -1.00
C ALA A 14 -2.60 -13.55 -0.28
N ARG A 15 -3.64 -13.93 -1.03
CA ARG A 15 -4.87 -14.49 -0.47
C ARG A 15 -4.60 -15.76 0.32
N GLU A 16 -3.86 -16.69 -0.28
CA GLU A 16 -3.48 -17.97 0.35
C GLU A 16 -2.66 -17.73 1.62
N LEU A 17 -1.59 -16.95 1.51
CA LEU A 17 -0.70 -16.63 2.61
C LEU A 17 -1.44 -16.00 3.80
N VAL A 18 -2.25 -14.98 3.55
CA VAL A 18 -3.01 -14.30 4.60
C VAL A 18 -3.99 -15.27 5.26
N THR A 19 -4.72 -16.05 4.45
CA THR A 19 -5.68 -17.05 4.96
C THR A 19 -5.00 -18.06 5.88
N GLU A 20 -3.85 -18.62 5.48
CA GLU A 20 -3.12 -19.59 6.30
C GLU A 20 -2.56 -18.96 7.58
N ILE A 21 -2.03 -17.74 7.52
CA ILE A 21 -1.54 -17.05 8.72
C ILE A 21 -2.69 -16.79 9.71
N LYS A 22 -3.87 -16.34 9.23
CA LYS A 22 -5.02 -16.05 10.10
C LYS A 22 -5.64 -17.30 10.72
N LYS A 23 -5.44 -18.49 10.14
CA LYS A 23 -5.83 -19.78 10.76
C LYS A 23 -4.99 -20.14 11.98
N ILE A 24 -3.69 -19.79 11.95
CA ILE A 24 -2.73 -20.23 12.98
C ILE A 24 -2.40 -19.15 14.01
N SER A 25 -2.80 -17.90 13.76
CA SER A 25 -2.48 -16.77 14.61
C SER A 25 -3.66 -15.82 14.75
N SER A 26 -3.95 -15.43 15.99
CA SER A 26 -4.92 -14.39 16.32
C SER A 26 -4.32 -12.98 16.34
N LEU A 27 -3.00 -12.84 16.16
CA LEU A 27 -2.34 -11.55 16.14
C LEU A 27 -2.74 -10.73 14.90
N PRO A 28 -2.78 -9.39 14.98
CA PRO A 28 -2.97 -8.55 13.82
C PRO A 28 -1.88 -8.78 12.76
N LEU A 29 -2.30 -9.00 11.51
CA LEU A 29 -1.44 -9.18 10.36
C LEU A 29 -1.37 -7.88 9.55
N ILE A 30 -0.14 -7.36 9.44
CA ILE A 30 0.21 -6.24 8.55
C ILE A 30 0.89 -6.82 7.32
N VAL A 31 0.43 -6.46 6.12
CA VAL A 31 1.03 -6.83 4.85
C VAL A 31 1.74 -5.62 4.25
N HIS A 32 3.05 -5.76 4.02
CA HIS A 32 3.87 -4.73 3.39
C HIS A 32 4.38 -5.19 2.04
N THR A 33 4.30 -4.31 1.05
CA THR A 33 4.82 -4.56 -0.30
C THR A 33 5.26 -3.28 -1.00
N HIS A 34 6.13 -3.45 -1.99
CA HIS A 34 6.53 -2.41 -2.93
C HIS A 34 5.80 -2.58 -4.27
N ALA A 35 5.58 -1.49 -4.98
CA ALA A 35 4.88 -1.39 -6.25
C ALA A 35 5.76 -1.68 -7.47
N THR A 36 6.97 -2.21 -7.25
CA THR A 36 8.01 -2.40 -8.27
C THR A 36 7.50 -3.20 -9.48
N SER A 37 6.65 -4.19 -9.25
CA SER A 37 6.09 -5.09 -10.25
C SER A 37 4.82 -4.57 -10.94
N GLY A 38 4.24 -3.48 -10.44
CA GLY A 38 2.97 -2.94 -10.93
C GLY A 38 1.71 -3.74 -10.55
N ILE A 39 1.83 -4.79 -9.72
CA ILE A 39 0.68 -5.63 -9.30
C ILE A 39 0.29 -5.46 -7.82
N SER A 40 1.02 -4.62 -7.09
CA SER A 40 0.90 -4.47 -5.63
C SER A 40 -0.48 -4.05 -5.13
N GLN A 41 -1.22 -3.24 -5.90
CA GLN A 41 -2.56 -2.79 -5.55
C GLN A 41 -3.52 -3.97 -5.53
N MET A 42 -3.44 -4.84 -6.55
CA MET A 42 -4.22 -6.09 -6.61
C MET A 42 -3.82 -7.04 -5.47
N THR A 43 -2.52 -7.11 -5.16
CA THR A 43 -2.00 -7.89 -4.04
C THR A 43 -2.57 -7.43 -2.71
N TYR A 44 -2.65 -6.12 -2.46
CA TYR A 44 -3.26 -5.57 -1.26
C TYR A 44 -4.77 -5.80 -1.20
N MET A 45 -5.51 -5.62 -2.29
CA MET A 45 -6.94 -5.94 -2.30
C MET A 45 -7.18 -7.41 -1.93
N ALA A 46 -6.44 -8.33 -2.54
CA ALA A 46 -6.54 -9.76 -2.22
C ALA A 46 -6.15 -10.08 -0.77
N ALA A 47 -5.15 -9.40 -0.22
CA ALA A 47 -4.74 -9.56 1.18
C ALA A 47 -5.81 -9.05 2.15
N VAL A 48 -6.39 -7.88 1.89
CA VAL A 48 -7.45 -7.30 2.73
C VAL A 48 -8.70 -8.20 2.71
N GLU A 49 -9.11 -8.66 1.52
CA GLU A 49 -10.24 -9.61 1.39
C GLU A 49 -10.00 -10.94 2.11
N ALA A 50 -8.74 -11.37 2.24
CA ALA A 50 -8.37 -12.58 2.97
C ALA A 50 -8.29 -12.39 4.49
N GLY A 51 -8.47 -11.16 4.99
CA GLY A 51 -8.48 -10.85 6.41
C GLY A 51 -7.17 -10.26 6.96
N ALA A 52 -6.34 -9.65 6.11
CA ALA A 52 -5.25 -8.81 6.58
C ALA A 52 -5.81 -7.61 7.36
N ASP A 53 -5.24 -7.34 8.53
CA ASP A 53 -5.74 -6.29 9.42
C ASP A 53 -5.24 -4.89 9.02
N ARG A 54 -4.07 -4.81 8.38
CA ARG A 54 -3.46 -3.56 7.88
C ARG A 54 -2.61 -3.78 6.64
N ILE A 55 -2.45 -2.73 5.84
CA ILE A 55 -1.54 -2.65 4.70
C ILE A 55 -0.70 -1.38 4.79
N ASP A 56 0.52 -1.41 4.25
CA ASP A 56 1.42 -0.25 4.24
C ASP A 56 1.34 0.49 2.89
N THR A 57 0.97 1.76 2.92
CA THR A 57 0.87 2.61 1.74
C THR A 57 1.77 3.84 1.85
N ALA A 58 2.00 4.50 0.72
CA ALA A 58 2.68 5.80 0.67
C ALA A 58 1.72 6.85 0.11
N LEU A 59 1.87 8.12 0.50
CA LEU A 59 1.09 9.19 -0.13
C LEU A 59 1.53 9.37 -1.59
N SER A 60 0.59 9.71 -2.47
CA SER A 60 0.77 9.75 -3.92
C SER A 60 2.04 10.44 -4.44
N PRO A 61 2.59 11.52 -3.84
CA PRO A 61 3.81 12.13 -4.33
C PRO A 61 5.06 11.27 -4.14
N PHE A 62 5.04 10.28 -3.25
CA PHE A 62 6.15 9.37 -2.97
C PHE A 62 5.76 7.89 -3.10
N SER A 63 4.62 7.58 -3.70
CA SER A 63 4.18 6.22 -3.96
C SER A 63 4.64 5.71 -5.32
N GLU A 64 4.31 4.45 -5.61
CA GLU A 64 4.56 3.75 -6.86
C GLU A 64 6.05 3.54 -7.19
N GLY A 65 6.33 2.86 -8.31
CA GLY A 65 7.69 2.45 -8.66
C GLY A 65 8.27 1.54 -7.58
N THR A 66 9.46 1.81 -7.08
CA THR A 66 10.06 1.04 -5.98
C THR A 66 9.50 1.38 -4.59
N SER A 67 8.53 2.30 -4.50
CA SER A 67 7.83 2.65 -3.24
C SER A 67 6.60 1.77 -3.02
N GLN A 68 5.79 2.06 -2.01
CA GLN A 68 4.50 1.41 -1.76
C GLN A 68 3.40 1.95 -2.69
N PRO A 69 2.27 1.22 -2.84
CA PRO A 69 1.06 1.73 -3.47
C PRO A 69 0.55 3.07 -2.89
N ALA A 70 -0.09 3.87 -3.75
CA ALA A 70 -0.71 5.14 -3.36
C ALA A 70 -1.85 4.94 -2.34
N THR A 71 -1.76 5.68 -1.23
CA THR A 71 -2.75 5.65 -0.13
C THR A 71 -4.11 6.12 -0.62
N GLU A 72 -4.14 7.20 -1.40
CA GLU A 72 -5.36 7.84 -1.89
C GLU A 72 -6.16 6.90 -2.80
N ALA A 73 -5.48 6.17 -3.68
CA ALA A 73 -6.11 5.23 -4.59
C ALA A 73 -6.71 4.03 -3.85
N LEU A 74 -5.95 3.42 -2.93
CA LEU A 74 -6.43 2.28 -2.15
C LEU A 74 -7.52 2.68 -1.14
N TYR A 75 -7.42 3.87 -0.54
CA TYR A 75 -8.45 4.43 0.31
C TYR A 75 -9.79 4.49 -0.44
N LEU A 76 -9.80 5.05 -1.65
CA LEU A 76 -11.00 5.14 -2.48
C LEU A 76 -11.57 3.74 -2.78
N CYS A 77 -10.74 2.82 -3.30
CA CYS A 77 -11.19 1.47 -3.65
C CYS A 77 -11.74 0.69 -2.44
N LEU A 78 -11.06 0.78 -1.29
CA LEU A 78 -11.49 0.08 -0.07
C LEU A 78 -12.75 0.69 0.52
N LYS A 79 -12.89 2.03 0.48
CA LYS A 79 -14.12 2.71 0.91
C LYS A 79 -15.31 2.30 0.05
N GLU A 80 -15.15 2.27 -1.28
CA GLU A 80 -16.18 1.80 -2.21
C GLU A 80 -16.51 0.31 -2.03
N ALA A 81 -15.52 -0.50 -1.68
CA ALA A 81 -15.71 -1.91 -1.34
C ALA A 81 -16.35 -2.15 0.04
N GLY A 82 -16.68 -1.08 0.79
CA GLY A 82 -17.42 -1.15 2.05
C GLY A 82 -16.56 -1.25 3.32
N TYR A 83 -15.24 -1.06 3.22
CA TYR A 83 -14.37 -1.06 4.39
C TYR A 83 -14.42 0.29 5.13
N THR A 84 -14.42 0.24 6.46
CA THR A 84 -14.32 1.44 7.31
C THR A 84 -12.86 1.76 7.57
N ILE A 85 -12.40 2.93 7.12
CA ILE A 85 -11.02 3.39 7.27
C ILE A 85 -11.00 4.72 8.03
N GLY A 86 -10.23 4.79 9.11
CA GLY A 86 -10.10 5.99 9.96
C GLY A 86 -9.15 7.06 9.42
N LEU A 87 -9.16 7.30 8.10
CA LEU A 87 -8.37 8.36 7.45
C LEU A 87 -9.27 9.55 7.10
N ASP A 88 -8.76 10.76 7.33
CA ASP A 88 -9.40 12.01 6.95
C ASP A 88 -8.87 12.45 5.58
N GLU A 89 -9.79 12.58 4.61
CA GLU A 89 -9.45 12.93 3.22
C GLU A 89 -8.78 14.31 3.11
N SER A 90 -9.21 15.29 3.92
CA SER A 90 -8.65 16.64 3.90
C SER A 90 -7.22 16.68 4.42
N HIS A 91 -6.93 15.94 5.49
CA HIS A 91 -5.56 15.79 6.01
C HIS A 91 -4.66 15.03 5.04
N MET A 92 -5.21 14.01 4.38
CA MET A 92 -4.48 13.23 3.38
C MET A 92 -4.10 14.10 2.17
N GLU A 93 -5.03 14.92 1.68
CA GLU A 93 -4.78 15.88 0.61
C GLU A 93 -3.75 16.95 1.02
N LEU A 94 -3.89 17.55 2.20
CA LEU A 94 -2.94 18.53 2.73
C LEU A 94 -1.52 17.96 2.83
N ALA A 95 -1.39 16.72 3.33
CA ALA A 95 -0.10 16.04 3.44
C ALA A 95 0.49 15.71 2.07
N ALA A 96 -0.32 15.20 1.13
CA ALA A 96 0.12 14.95 -0.24
C ALA A 96 0.57 16.24 -0.95
N ASN A 97 -0.15 17.34 -0.77
CA ASN A 97 0.23 18.64 -1.33
C ASN A 97 1.56 19.15 -0.74
N HIS A 98 1.76 19.01 0.56
CA HIS A 98 3.03 19.34 1.20
C HIS A 98 4.19 18.49 0.65
N LEU A 99 4.00 17.16 0.60
CA LEU A 99 5.02 16.23 0.13
C LEU A 99 5.36 16.43 -1.35
N ARG A 100 4.41 16.85 -2.19
CA ARG A 100 4.67 17.23 -3.58
C ARG A 100 5.69 18.36 -3.66
N GLN A 101 5.55 19.39 -2.82
CA GLN A 101 6.53 20.49 -2.76
C GLN A 101 7.90 20.02 -2.26
N VAL A 102 7.92 19.09 -1.30
CA VAL A 102 9.18 18.48 -0.81
C VAL A 102 9.87 17.68 -1.93
N ARG A 103 9.13 16.87 -2.68
CA ARG A 103 9.66 16.09 -3.82
C ARG A 103 10.30 16.99 -4.88
N LEU A 104 9.65 18.10 -5.23
CA LEU A 104 10.19 19.07 -6.19
C LEU A 104 11.54 19.64 -5.72
N LYS A 105 11.66 20.00 -4.43
CA LYS A 105 12.92 20.50 -3.85
C LYS A 105 14.03 19.44 -3.79
N ARG A 106 13.67 18.15 -3.80
CA ARG A 106 14.58 17.00 -3.71
C ARG A 106 14.72 16.22 -5.02
N GLN A 107 14.31 16.80 -6.15
CA GLN A 107 14.28 16.12 -7.45
C GLN A 107 15.65 15.59 -7.88
N HIS A 108 16.75 16.22 -7.44
CA HIS A 108 18.12 15.76 -7.71
C HIS A 108 18.45 14.36 -7.13
N PHE A 109 17.67 13.84 -6.18
CA PHE A 109 17.78 12.46 -5.70
C PHE A 109 16.81 11.49 -6.39
N SER A 110 16.06 11.94 -7.40
CA SER A 110 15.09 11.09 -8.10
C SER A 110 15.80 10.06 -8.98
N VAL A 111 15.35 8.81 -8.90
CA VAL A 111 15.85 7.68 -9.70
C VAL A 111 15.51 7.77 -11.20
N GLN A 112 14.76 8.79 -11.63
CA GLN A 112 14.39 9.02 -13.03
C GLN A 112 15.49 9.71 -13.87
N HIS A 113 16.70 9.87 -13.32
CA HIS A 113 17.84 10.54 -13.97
C HIS A 113 19.07 9.62 -14.16
N LEU A 114 18.86 8.31 -14.17
CA LEU A 114 19.79 7.31 -14.69
C LEU A 114 19.27 6.81 -16.06
#